data_AF-A0A1D8GQ65-F1
#
_entry.id   AF-A0A1D8GQ65-F1
#
_cell.length_a   1.000
_cell.length_b   1.000
_cell.length_c   1.000
_cell.angle_alpha   90.00
_cell.angle_beta   90.00
_cell.angle_gamma   90.00
#
_symmetry.space_group_name_H-M   'P 1'
#
loop_
_entity.id
_entity.type
_entity.pdbx_description
1 polymer ?
#
loop_
_entity_poly.entity_id
_entity_poly.type
_entity_poly.pdbx_seq_one_letter_code
_entity_poly.pdbx_strand_id
1 'polypeptide(L)'
;MEHKRIKRGKHKEGIYPIQHINAIHSKFKKWMDRFNGVATKYISNYMYWFKWLRLFENDKKIVKSKNFIVQCNVARAYTKISDFKKRKPAFV
;
A
#
# COMPACT_ATOMS: atom_id res chain seq x y z
N MET A 1 -1.34 -0.86 -23.35
CA MET A 1 -0.86 -0.09 -22.18
C MET A 1 0.30 0.77 -22.63
N GLU A 2 0.22 2.09 -22.45
CA GLU A 2 1.29 3.01 -22.79
C GLU A 2 2.35 2.99 -21.68
N HIS A 3 3.61 2.70 -22.02
CA HIS A 3 4.70 2.64 -21.06
C HIS A 3 5.19 4.06 -20.74
N LYS A 4 4.83 4.60 -19.57
CA LYS A 4 5.28 5.91 -19.11
C LYS A 4 6.72 5.84 -18.60
N ARG A 5 7.62 6.55 -19.29
CA ARG A 5 9.04 6.62 -18.95
C ARG A 5 9.40 8.06 -18.58
N ILE A 6 10.00 8.22 -17.40
CA ILE A 6 10.47 9.54 -16.97
C ILE A 6 11.67 9.97 -17.84
N LYS A 7 11.64 11.21 -18.30
CA LYS A 7 12.72 11.81 -19.10
C LYS A 7 14.04 11.81 -18.31
N ARG A 8 15.15 11.58 -19.00
CA ARG A 8 16.51 11.58 -18.43
C ARG A 8 16.77 12.93 -17.72
N GLY A 9 17.33 12.89 -16.50
CA GLY A 9 17.57 14.07 -15.67
C GLY A 9 16.39 14.52 -14.80
N LYS A 10 15.21 13.88 -14.92
CA LYS A 10 14.08 14.08 -14.00
C LYS A 10 13.89 12.83 -13.14
N HIS A 11 13.66 13.03 -11.83
CA HIS A 11 13.44 11.96 -10.87
C HIS A 11 11.98 11.83 -10.40
N LYS A 12 11.10 12.72 -10.89
CA LYS A 12 9.66 12.75 -10.59
C LYS A 12 8.84 13.16 -11.82
N GLU A 13 7.64 12.62 -11.92
CA GLU A 13 6.62 13.02 -12.89
C GLU A 13 5.28 13.11 -12.13
N GLY A 14 4.85 14.33 -11.80
CA GLY A 14 3.70 14.58 -10.92
C GLY A 14 4.03 14.60 -9.42
N ILE A 15 3.10 14.11 -8.60
CA ILE A 15 3.14 14.19 -7.12
C ILE A 15 4.18 13.23 -6.51
N TYR A 16 4.47 12.11 -7.17
CA TYR A 16 5.31 11.05 -6.61
C TYR A 16 6.63 10.83 -7.39
N PRO A 17 7.79 10.77 -6.71
CA PRO A 17 9.05 10.36 -7.33
C PRO A 17 9.07 8.89 -7.75
N ILE A 18 9.82 8.53 -8.80
CA ILE A 18 9.93 7.13 -9.24
C ILE A 18 10.57 6.22 -8.20
N GLN A 19 11.48 6.78 -7.40
CA GLN A 19 12.09 6.06 -6.28
C GLN A 19 11.06 5.63 -5.24
N HIS A 20 10.02 6.45 -5.02
CA HIS A 20 8.94 6.11 -4.09
C HIS A 20 8.13 4.91 -4.61
N ILE A 21 7.79 4.92 -5.91
CA ILE A 21 7.11 3.80 -6.58
C ILE A 21 7.98 2.54 -6.52
N ASN A 22 9.26 2.65 -6.86
CA ASN A 22 10.22 1.54 -6.81
C ASN A 22 10.37 0.96 -5.41
N ALA A 23 10.38 1.82 -4.38
CA ALA A 23 10.44 1.40 -2.98
C ALA A 23 9.18 0.63 -2.57
N ILE A 24 7.98 1.10 -2.94
CA ILE A 24 6.73 0.37 -2.70
C ILE A 24 6.75 -0.99 -3.40
N HIS A 25 7.19 -1.03 -4.66
CA HIS A 25 7.23 -2.25 -5.45
C HIS A 25 8.22 -3.27 -4.87
N SER A 26 9.42 -2.85 -4.48
CA SER A 26 10.42 -3.70 -3.81
C SER A 26 9.89 -4.24 -2.48
N LYS A 27 9.22 -3.40 -1.69
CA LYS A 27 8.56 -3.79 -0.44
C LYS A 27 7.44 -4.81 -0.65
N PHE A 28 6.65 -4.66 -1.72
CA PHE A 28 5.60 -5.61 -2.08
C PHE A 28 6.19 -6.96 -2.48
N LYS A 29 7.22 -6.97 -3.34
CA LYS A 29 7.92 -8.18 -3.75
C LYS A 29 8.46 -8.96 -2.54
N LYS A 30 9.24 -8.31 -1.67
CA LYS A 30 9.75 -8.93 -0.43
C LYS A 30 8.66 -9.48 0.48
N TRP A 31 7.51 -8.81 0.54
CA TRP A 31 6.37 -9.25 1.35
C TRP A 31 5.71 -10.50 0.75
N MET A 32 5.63 -10.56 -0.59
CA MET A 32 5.10 -11.67 -1.37
C MET A 32 5.98 -12.92 -1.34
N ASP A 33 7.31 -12.77 -1.23
CA ASP A 33 8.28 -13.89 -1.20
C ASP A 33 8.01 -14.92 -0.09
N ARG A 34 7.19 -14.56 0.91
CA ARG A 34 6.78 -15.46 2.01
C ARG A 34 5.67 -16.44 1.63
N PHE A 35 5.01 -16.23 0.49
CA PHE A 35 3.90 -17.06 0.05
C PHE A 35 4.34 -17.89 -1.17
N ASN A 36 4.59 -19.18 -0.97
CA ASN A 36 4.93 -20.11 -2.05
C ASN A 36 3.64 -20.63 -2.72
N GLY A 37 3.43 -20.35 -4.00
CA GLY A 37 2.32 -20.95 -4.78
C GLY A 37 0.97 -20.22 -4.72
N VAL A 38 0.95 -18.90 -4.54
CA VAL A 38 -0.31 -18.12 -4.57
C VAL A 38 -0.93 -18.15 -5.97
N ALA A 39 -2.17 -18.63 -6.06
CA ALA A 39 -2.94 -18.53 -7.29
C ALA A 39 -3.18 -17.06 -7.67
N THR A 40 -2.85 -16.70 -8.91
CA THR A 40 -2.98 -15.33 -9.45
C THR A 40 -4.40 -14.77 -9.32
N LYS A 41 -5.42 -15.63 -9.28
CA LYS A 41 -6.83 -15.28 -9.01
C LYS A 41 -7.01 -14.44 -7.73
N TYR A 42 -6.19 -14.64 -6.72
CA TYR A 42 -6.30 -13.95 -5.43
C TYR A 42 -5.33 -12.78 -5.28
N ILE A 43 -4.52 -12.45 -6.29
CA ILE A 43 -3.48 -11.42 -6.17
C ILE A 43 -4.03 -10.07 -5.69
N SER A 44 -5.25 -9.73 -6.09
CA SER A 44 -5.96 -8.52 -5.64
C SER A 44 -6.15 -8.52 -4.12
N ASN A 45 -6.60 -9.63 -3.52
CA ASN A 45 -6.73 -9.78 -2.07
C ASN A 45 -5.39 -9.59 -1.36
N TYR A 46 -4.29 -10.12 -1.89
CA TYR A 46 -2.95 -9.93 -1.34
C TYR A 46 -2.49 -8.47 -1.45
N MET A 47 -2.80 -7.78 -2.54
CA MET A 47 -2.52 -6.35 -2.67
C MET A 47 -3.31 -5.52 -1.66
N TYR A 48 -4.58 -5.83 -1.41
CA TYR A 48 -5.37 -5.18 -0.36
C TYR A 48 -4.76 -5.41 1.03
N TRP A 49 -4.31 -6.63 1.32
CA TRP A 49 -3.66 -6.95 2.59
C TRP A 49 -2.32 -6.20 2.74
N PHE A 50 -1.49 -6.16 1.69
CA PHE A 50 -0.25 -5.39 1.70
C PHE A 50 -0.51 -3.89 1.93
N LYS A 51 -1.50 -3.33 1.22
CA LYS A 51 -1.91 -1.93 1.39
C LYS A 51 -2.34 -1.65 2.84
N TRP A 52 -3.15 -2.54 3.42
CA TRP A 52 -3.57 -2.42 4.82
C TRP A 52 -2.37 -2.41 5.77
N LEU A 53 -1.45 -3.37 5.62
CA LEU A 53 -0.26 -3.46 6.46
C LEU A 53 0.59 -2.19 6.39
N ARG A 54 0.74 -1.59 5.20
CA ARG A 54 1.47 -0.34 5.01
C ARG A 54 0.75 0.87 5.60
N LEU A 55 -0.57 0.95 5.46
CA LEU A 55 -1.36 2.05 6.03
C LEU A 55 -1.34 2.07 7.55
N PHE A 56 -1.22 0.91 8.20
CA PHE A 56 -1.24 0.78 9.66
C PHE A 56 0.13 0.37 10.23
N GLU A 57 1.21 0.61 9.49
CA GLU A 57 2.58 0.25 9.92
C GLU A 57 3.01 1.06 11.15
N ASN A 58 2.65 2.35 11.20
CA ASN A 58 3.03 3.30 12.26
C ASN A 58 1.97 3.44 13.37
N ASP A 59 0.81 2.79 13.23
CA ASP A 59 -0.26 2.90 14.21
C ASP A 59 0.04 2.05 15.46
N LYS A 60 -0.37 2.53 16.64
CA LYS A 60 -0.23 1.78 17.90
C LYS A 60 -0.91 0.40 17.76
N LYS A 61 -0.28 -0.66 18.29
CA LYS A 61 -0.78 -2.05 18.21
C LYS A 61 -2.27 -2.18 18.58
N ILE A 62 -2.72 -1.48 19.63
CA ILE A 62 -4.13 -1.48 20.07
C ILE A 62 -5.08 -0.97 18.98
N VAL A 63 -4.71 0.13 18.29
CA VAL A 63 -5.50 0.71 17.20
C VAL A 63 -5.50 -0.24 16.00
N LYS A 64 -4.35 -0.84 15.71
CA LYS A 64 -4.20 -1.81 14.62
C LYS A 64 -5.10 -3.04 14.82
N SER A 65 -5.12 -3.62 16.02
CA SER A 65 -5.98 -4.78 16.33
C SER A 65 -7.47 -4.44 16.22
N LYS A 66 -7.90 -3.28 16.74
CA LYS A 66 -9.29 -2.82 16.60
C LYS A 66 -9.68 -2.64 15.13
N ASN A 67 -8.85 -1.96 14.35
CA ASN A 67 -9.10 -1.72 12.93
C ASN A 67 -9.11 -3.02 12.12
N PHE A 68 -8.26 -3.99 12.47
CA PHE A 68 -8.25 -5.30 11.82
C PHE A 68 -9.58 -6.04 12.02
N ILE A 69 -10.05 -6.13 13.28
CA ILE A 69 -11.32 -6.80 13.60
C ILE A 69 -12.48 -6.16 12.85
N VAL A 70 -12.58 -4.83 12.85
CA VAL A 70 -13.65 -4.13 12.14
C VAL A 70 -13.57 -4.39 10.63
N GLN A 71 -12.39 -4.28 10.02
CA GLN A 71 -12.26 -4.37 8.56
C GLN A 71 -12.35 -5.80 8.02
N CYS A 72 -12.04 -6.81 8.82
CA CYS A 72 -12.25 -8.22 8.46
C CYS A 72 -13.72 -8.66 8.51
N ASN A 73 -14.53 -8.05 9.39
CA ASN A 73 -15.94 -8.40 9.57
C ASN A 73 -16.90 -7.52 8.74
N VAL A 74 -16.40 -6.47 8.09
CA VAL A 74 -17.21 -5.59 7.25
C VAL A 74 -17.09 -6.01 5.79
N ALA A 75 -18.23 -6.29 5.15
CA ALA A 75 -18.30 -6.75 3.76
C ALA A 75 -17.64 -5.78 2.75
N ARG A 76 -17.56 -4.49 3.08
CA ARG A 76 -16.85 -3.44 2.32
C ARG A 76 -16.20 -2.42 3.24
N ALA A 77 -14.92 -2.59 3.53
CA ALA A 77 -14.12 -1.58 4.21
C ALA A 77 -13.53 -0.59 3.17
N TYR A 78 -14.22 0.53 2.91
CA TYR A 78 -13.65 1.62 2.12
C TYR A 78 -12.86 2.56 3.04
N THR A 79 -11.63 2.89 2.66
CA THR A 79 -10.84 3.94 3.31
C THR A 79 -11.05 5.24 2.54
N LYS A 80 -11.70 6.24 3.14
CA LYS A 80 -11.90 7.55 2.52
C LYS A 80 -10.66 8.41 2.74
N ILE A 81 -10.40 9.33 1.80
CA ILE A 81 -9.32 10.32 1.92
C ILE A 81 -9.49 11.18 3.19
N SER A 82 -10.75 11.42 3.61
CA SER A 82 -11.09 12.07 4.88
C SER A 82 -10.45 11.41 6.09
N ASP A 83 -10.32 10.07 6.08
CA ASP A 83 -9.87 9.28 7.21
C ASP A 83 -8.37 9.45 7.44
N PHE A 84 -7.66 9.94 6.42
CA PHE A 84 -6.22 10.18 6.45
C PHE A 84 -5.86 11.65 6.69
N LYS A 85 -6.84 12.58 6.79
CA LYS A 85 -6.58 14.03 6.95
C LYS A 85 -5.73 14.38 8.17
N LYS A 86 -5.81 13.61 9.25
CA LYS A 86 -5.06 13.84 10.49
C LYS A 86 -3.69 13.15 10.51
N ARG A 87 -3.37 12.33 9.52
CA ARG A 87 -2.08 11.63 9.46
C ARG A 87 -1.03 12.54 8.85
N LYS A 88 0.14 12.61 9.48
CA LYS A 88 1.30 13.29 8.88
C LYS A 88 1.69 12.56 7.60
N PRO A 89 1.88 13.28 6.47
CA PRO A 89 2.41 12.66 5.27
C PRO A 89 3.79 12.08 5.59
N ALA A 90 4.00 10.80 5.30
CA ALA A 90 5.27 10.12 5.55
C ALA A 90 6.36 10.51 4.53
N PHE A 91 6.00 11.26 3.49
CA PHE A 91 6.88 11.70 2.42
C PHE A 91 6.55 13.17 2.12
N VAL A 92 7.35 14.08 2.68
CA VAL A 92 7.53 15.46 2.21
C VAL A 92 8.90 15.51 1.55
#